data_AF-A0ABD0RJP8-F1
#
_entry.id   AF-A0ABD0RJP8-F1
#
_cell.length_a   1.000
_cell.length_b   1.000
_cell.length_c   1.000
_cell.angle_alpha   90.00
_cell.angle_beta   90.00
_cell.angle_gamma   90.00
#
_symmetry.space_group_name_H-M   'P 1'
#
loop_
_entity.id
_entity.type
_entity.pdbx_description
1 polymer ?
#
loop_
_entity_poly.entity_id
_entity_poly.type
_entity_poly.pdbx_seq_one_letter_code
_entity_poly.pdbx_strand_id
1 'polypeptide(L)'
;CLVQRIPVTVVDTPGLFDTHVPTDDVKQEILKCISLLSPGPHVFLLVLRIGRFTDEEKETLNLIKETFGKNAGMFSIIIFTHGDQLQDQTIESCLEDTDSHMKKLIRDCGGRYHVIDNTKPDDSKQIIDLLEKINIMVEKNGGGCYTNEMFEEAEAAIKQEMERILQNKREEMERENKRLRDKHEMEMAEMKRRIAEQREQMERERKVKEEELRIKEEFLRNELKRRDDQEEMEKRERQKEEENRRIEEERKQEEWNRKQQELEKKRIQLEKKQQKRDQEYREKYEREWKEMEEFHKNRLKREHEEGYQKRLKEERSEWELKEKKMIEEFEQEKRKREEKEKERIEKELKERERIEREYENSKIEMRKQKEEWEKSWKEEWDKRVREEKARREEEREKLRKLEEAFERERKEEEEKRKREDRARREQEERERKEMEEEHERKLKEMKRKYEDEARKHAEEFNEFREKYKKDFLALMFKHDSEMQELKLKHEKECHEHEKEYSVLSELSKQKEKNLNEKIKEMEEKHQKEVDELKKKYEDKCVLL
;
A
#
# COMPACT_ATOMS: atom_id res chain seq x y z
N CYS A 1 38.36 -33.22 70.58
CA CYS A 1 38.36 -33.90 71.92
C CYS A 1 38.48 -35.41 71.74
N LEU A 2 39.04 -36.15 72.71
CA LEU A 2 39.02 -37.62 72.70
C LEU A 2 37.92 -38.10 73.66
N VAL A 3 36.89 -38.75 73.13
CA VAL A 3 35.87 -39.45 73.95
C VAL A 3 35.99 -40.93 73.65
N GLN A 4 36.26 -41.75 74.67
CA GLN A 4 36.49 -43.20 74.53
C GLN A 4 37.50 -43.59 73.42
N ARG A 5 38.58 -42.79 73.24
CA ARG A 5 39.61 -42.95 72.18
C ARG A 5 39.16 -42.66 70.74
N ILE A 6 37.95 -42.13 70.52
CA ILE A 6 37.49 -41.63 69.22
C ILE A 6 37.78 -40.11 69.14
N PRO A 7 38.48 -39.62 68.10
CA PRO A 7 38.65 -38.20 67.88
C PRO A 7 37.32 -37.58 67.42
N VAL A 8 36.82 -36.62 68.19
CA VAL A 8 35.60 -35.88 67.88
C VAL A 8 35.97 -34.43 67.54
N THR A 9 35.51 -33.97 66.38
CA THR A 9 35.56 -32.58 65.93
C THR A 9 34.14 -32.03 65.95
N VAL A 10 33.92 -30.97 66.73
CA VAL A 10 32.65 -30.26 66.79
C VAL A 10 32.87 -28.88 66.17
N VAL A 11 32.04 -28.53 65.20
CA VAL A 11 32.02 -27.19 64.62
C VAL A 11 30.78 -26.50 65.17
N ASP A 12 31.01 -25.48 65.97
CA ASP A 12 29.94 -24.63 66.48
C ASP A 12 29.56 -23.61 65.42
N THR A 13 28.27 -23.55 65.09
CA THR A 13 27.74 -22.58 64.12
C THR A 13 27.09 -21.44 64.88
N PRO A 14 27.42 -20.16 64.58
CA PRO A 14 26.68 -19.02 65.12
C PRO A 14 25.17 -19.19 64.90
N GLY A 15 24.34 -18.66 65.79
CA GLY A 15 22.90 -18.87 65.78
C GLY A 15 22.27 -18.68 64.40
N LEU A 16 21.72 -19.75 63.83
CA LEU A 16 21.15 -19.80 62.47
C LEU A 16 19.98 -18.81 62.25
N PHE A 17 19.43 -18.25 63.32
CA PHE A 17 18.29 -17.34 63.30
C PHE A 17 18.49 -16.18 64.28
N ASP A 18 19.66 -15.56 64.24
CA ASP A 18 19.78 -14.24 64.81
C ASP A 18 18.94 -13.27 63.97
N THR A 19 17.95 -12.60 64.57
CA THR A 19 16.94 -11.76 63.86
C THR A 19 17.55 -10.52 63.17
N HIS A 20 18.88 -10.37 63.26
CA HIS A 20 19.68 -9.32 62.66
C HIS A 20 20.53 -9.79 61.45
N VAL A 21 20.50 -11.08 61.08
CA VAL A 21 21.29 -11.64 59.96
C VAL A 21 20.36 -12.21 58.86
N PRO A 22 20.52 -11.82 57.59
CA PRO A 22 19.76 -12.37 56.47
C PRO A 22 19.96 -13.89 56.30
N THR A 23 18.90 -14.60 55.92
CA THR A 23 18.90 -16.07 55.75
C THR A 23 19.98 -16.57 54.76
N ASP A 24 20.32 -15.80 53.73
CA ASP A 24 21.35 -16.18 52.74
C ASP A 24 22.79 -16.16 53.32
N ASP A 25 23.07 -15.28 54.29
CA ASP A 25 24.38 -15.20 54.97
C ASP A 25 24.59 -16.39 55.90
N VAL A 26 23.51 -16.81 56.56
CA VAL A 26 23.47 -18.04 57.36
C VAL A 26 23.75 -19.26 56.46
N LYS A 27 23.16 -19.33 55.26
CA LYS A 27 23.44 -20.42 54.29
C LYS A 27 24.91 -20.48 53.90
N GLN A 28 25.54 -19.34 53.64
CA GLN A 28 26.94 -19.28 53.23
C GLN A 28 27.92 -19.64 54.36
N GLU A 29 27.66 -19.24 55.61
CA GLU A 29 28.52 -19.62 56.73
C GLU A 29 28.47 -21.13 57.01
N ILE A 30 27.30 -21.76 56.86
CA ILE A 30 27.19 -23.21 57.00
C ILE A 30 27.88 -23.93 55.81
N LEU A 31 27.76 -23.43 54.57
CA LEU A 31 28.46 -23.98 53.40
C LEU A 31 29.99 -23.93 53.59
N LYS A 32 30.49 -22.84 54.16
CA LYS A 32 31.90 -22.66 54.53
C LYS A 32 32.33 -23.61 55.64
N CYS A 33 31.54 -23.78 56.71
CA CYS A 33 31.80 -24.78 57.76
C CYS A 33 31.93 -26.20 57.19
N ILE A 34 31.11 -26.56 56.20
CA ILE A 34 31.13 -27.90 55.60
C ILE A 34 32.30 -28.09 54.65
N SER A 35 32.71 -27.05 53.91
CA SER A 35 33.92 -27.10 53.09
C SER A 35 35.19 -27.40 53.91
N LEU A 36 35.20 -27.02 55.19
CA LEU A 36 36.26 -27.33 56.15
C LEU A 36 36.15 -28.75 56.74
N LEU A 37 34.96 -29.36 56.66
CA LEU A 37 34.67 -30.71 57.11
C LEU A 37 34.73 -31.67 55.92
N SER A 38 35.92 -31.94 55.39
CA SER A 38 36.10 -32.97 54.35
C SER A 38 36.16 -34.37 54.98
N PRO A 39 35.43 -35.39 54.48
CA PRO A 39 34.58 -35.40 53.27
C PRO A 39 33.13 -34.91 53.48
N GLY A 40 32.73 -34.67 54.73
CA GLY A 40 31.44 -34.11 55.12
C GLY A 40 31.19 -34.24 56.63
N PRO A 41 30.18 -33.56 57.21
CA PRO A 41 29.74 -33.84 58.58
C PRO A 41 29.11 -35.25 58.68
N HIS A 42 29.36 -35.93 59.80
CA HIS A 42 28.74 -37.22 60.13
C HIS A 42 27.36 -37.06 60.76
N VAL A 43 27.12 -35.92 61.42
CA VAL A 43 25.87 -35.59 62.07
C VAL A 43 25.67 -34.08 62.11
N PHE A 44 24.42 -33.65 61.95
CA PHE A 44 23.95 -32.30 62.27
C PHE A 44 23.22 -32.34 63.62
N LEU A 45 23.66 -31.56 64.60
CA LEU A 45 23.03 -31.49 65.92
C LEU A 45 22.15 -30.23 65.99
N LEU A 46 20.84 -30.43 66.13
CA LEU A 46 19.86 -29.34 66.25
C LEU A 46 19.61 -29.05 67.72
N VAL A 47 20.24 -28.01 68.25
CA VAL A 47 20.18 -27.68 69.67
C VAL A 47 18.96 -26.81 69.98
N LEU A 48 18.06 -27.32 70.81
CA LEU A 48 16.81 -26.68 71.24
C LEU A 48 16.76 -26.60 72.76
N ARG A 49 16.04 -25.62 73.31
CA ARG A 49 15.79 -25.54 74.76
C ARG A 49 14.46 -26.19 75.12
N ILE A 50 14.42 -26.92 76.24
CA ILE A 50 13.18 -27.54 76.73
C ILE A 50 12.15 -26.45 77.10
N GLY A 51 10.89 -26.67 76.67
CA GLY A 51 9.75 -25.81 77.01
C GLY A 51 9.61 -24.51 76.21
N ARG A 52 10.55 -24.18 75.31
CA ARG A 52 10.46 -23.02 74.42
C ARG A 52 10.79 -23.45 72.99
N PHE A 53 9.80 -23.36 72.11
CA PHE A 53 9.94 -23.67 70.68
C PHE A 53 9.57 -22.46 69.85
N THR A 54 10.56 -21.67 69.47
CA THR A 54 10.33 -20.44 68.71
C THR A 54 10.15 -20.76 67.22
N ASP A 55 9.64 -19.81 66.44
CA ASP A 55 9.44 -20.04 65.01
C ASP A 55 10.78 -20.15 64.27
N GLU A 56 11.81 -19.47 64.77
CA GLU A 56 13.19 -19.62 64.35
C GLU A 56 13.66 -21.08 64.42
N GLU A 57 13.45 -21.74 65.55
CA GLU A 57 13.85 -23.14 65.77
C GLU A 57 13.08 -24.12 64.87
N LYS A 58 11.84 -23.77 64.49
CA LYS A 58 11.00 -24.56 63.58
C LYS A 58 11.46 -24.44 62.11
N GLU A 59 12.02 -23.29 61.72
CA GLU A 59 12.53 -23.05 60.37
C GLU A 59 13.96 -23.57 60.15
N THR A 60 14.73 -23.84 61.22
CA THR A 60 16.12 -24.36 61.14
C THR A 60 16.27 -25.61 60.29
N LEU A 61 15.35 -26.56 60.42
CA LEU A 61 15.44 -27.79 59.63
C LEU A 61 15.05 -27.56 58.16
N ASN A 62 14.13 -26.63 57.88
CA ASN A 62 13.82 -26.25 56.50
C ASN A 62 15.02 -25.58 55.85
N LEU A 63 15.69 -24.68 56.57
CA LEU A 63 16.92 -24.02 56.12
C LEU A 63 18.03 -25.04 55.81
N ILE A 64 18.24 -26.01 56.70
CA ILE A 64 19.21 -27.09 56.50
C ILE A 64 18.82 -27.95 55.30
N LYS A 65 17.54 -28.26 55.08
CA LYS A 65 17.07 -29.00 53.90
C LYS A 65 17.15 -28.22 52.59
N GLU A 66 16.96 -26.91 52.63
CA GLU A 66 17.13 -26.04 51.48
C GLU A 66 18.60 -25.92 51.08
N THR A 67 19.49 -25.86 52.08
CA THR A 67 20.92 -25.62 51.87
C THR A 67 21.67 -26.92 51.57
N PHE A 68 21.27 -28.03 52.21
CA PHE A 68 21.93 -29.34 52.13
C PHE A 68 21.01 -30.42 51.56
N GLY A 69 20.02 -30.01 50.75
CA GLY A 69 19.10 -30.94 50.12
C GLY A 69 18.16 -31.67 51.09
N LYS A 70 17.12 -32.29 50.52
CA LYS A 70 16.04 -32.92 51.31
C LYS A 70 16.51 -34.07 52.22
N ASN A 71 17.66 -34.65 51.91
CA ASN A 71 18.22 -35.78 52.66
C ASN A 71 19.01 -35.37 53.91
N ALA A 72 19.26 -34.07 54.13
CA ALA A 72 19.98 -33.58 55.30
C ALA A 72 19.36 -34.02 56.63
N GLY A 73 18.02 -34.11 56.69
CA GLY A 73 17.30 -34.61 57.86
C GLY A 73 17.65 -36.06 58.24
N MET A 74 18.14 -36.88 57.29
CA MET A 74 18.59 -38.24 57.58
C MET A 74 19.89 -38.28 58.40
N PHE A 75 20.66 -37.19 58.40
CA PHE A 75 21.90 -37.02 59.16
C PHE A 75 21.74 -36.08 60.36
N SER A 76 20.50 -35.74 60.77
CA SER A 76 20.23 -34.82 61.88
C SER A 76 19.71 -35.51 63.14
N ILE A 77 20.16 -35.04 64.31
CA ILE A 77 19.66 -35.41 65.65
C ILE A 77 19.28 -34.14 66.42
N ILE A 78 18.12 -34.15 67.06
CA ILE A 78 17.67 -33.04 67.91
C ILE A 78 18.27 -33.17 69.32
N ILE A 79 18.89 -32.11 69.82
CA ILE A 79 19.45 -32.02 71.18
C ILE A 79 18.57 -31.08 72.00
N PHE A 80 17.91 -31.60 73.02
CA PHE A 80 17.17 -30.80 73.99
C PHE A 80 18.07 -30.45 75.17
N THR A 81 18.30 -29.17 75.39
CA THR A 81 19.11 -28.63 76.48
C THR A 81 18.26 -28.21 77.67
N HIS A 82 18.91 -28.01 78.82
CA HIS A 82 18.26 -27.71 80.10
C HIS A 82 17.41 -28.88 80.61
N GLY A 83 17.96 -30.10 80.54
CA GLY A 83 17.34 -31.31 81.07
C GLY A 83 16.97 -31.22 82.56
N ASP A 84 17.64 -30.35 83.32
CA ASP A 84 17.30 -30.01 84.70
C ASP A 84 15.86 -29.49 84.88
N GLN A 85 15.28 -28.88 83.83
CA GLN A 85 13.92 -28.32 83.84
C GLN A 85 12.82 -29.38 83.68
N LEU A 86 13.17 -30.64 83.36
CA LEU A 86 12.21 -31.74 83.26
C LEU A 86 11.74 -32.27 84.62
N GLN A 87 12.43 -31.94 85.73
CA GLN A 87 12.14 -32.46 87.08
C GLN A 87 11.96 -33.99 87.07
N ASP A 88 10.79 -34.51 87.47
CA ASP A 88 10.45 -35.94 87.50
C ASP A 88 9.71 -36.42 86.21
N GLN A 89 9.54 -35.55 85.21
CA GLN A 89 8.89 -35.90 83.94
C GLN A 89 9.90 -36.42 82.91
N THR A 90 9.45 -37.31 82.02
CA THR A 90 10.26 -37.75 80.88
C THR A 90 10.12 -36.78 79.71
N ILE A 91 11.15 -36.71 78.86
CA ILE A 91 11.09 -35.88 77.64
C ILE A 91 9.96 -36.35 76.70
N GLU A 92 9.65 -37.65 76.70
CA GLU A 92 8.56 -38.23 75.95
C GLU A 92 7.20 -37.63 76.37
N SER A 93 6.96 -37.50 77.69
CA SER A 93 5.74 -36.87 78.21
C SER A 93 5.66 -35.40 77.84
N CYS A 94 6.79 -34.68 77.83
CA CYS A 94 6.84 -33.29 77.40
C CYS A 94 6.51 -33.14 75.90
N LEU A 95 6.94 -34.10 75.07
CA LEU A 95 6.74 -34.07 73.62
C LEU A 95 5.33 -34.51 73.19
N GLU A 96 4.59 -35.29 73.99
CA GLU A 96 3.21 -35.69 73.69
C GLU A 96 2.27 -34.48 73.55
N ASP A 97 2.44 -33.47 74.42
CA ASP A 97 1.62 -32.25 74.47
C ASP A 97 2.15 -31.09 73.59
N THR A 98 3.18 -31.34 72.76
CA THR A 98 3.73 -30.30 71.85
C THR A 98 2.94 -30.11 70.56
N ASP A 99 3.09 -28.91 69.96
CA ASP A 99 2.48 -28.53 68.70
C ASP A 99 2.93 -29.42 67.51
N SER A 100 2.06 -29.53 66.52
CA SER A 100 2.21 -30.26 65.26
C SER A 100 3.54 -29.99 64.52
N HIS A 101 4.09 -28.78 64.64
CA HIS A 101 5.37 -28.41 64.03
C HIS A 101 6.56 -29.14 64.70
N MET A 102 6.56 -29.30 66.02
CA MET A 102 7.59 -30.06 66.74
C MET A 102 7.52 -31.55 66.41
N LYS A 103 6.30 -32.10 66.35
CA LYS A 103 6.07 -33.50 65.93
C LYS A 103 6.57 -33.74 64.49
N LYS A 104 6.39 -32.75 63.60
CA LYS A 104 6.95 -32.77 62.24
C LYS A 104 8.49 -32.73 62.27
N LEU A 105 9.09 -31.83 63.05
CA LEU A 105 10.54 -31.71 63.16
C LEU A 105 11.19 -33.02 63.64
N ILE A 106 10.64 -33.64 64.68
CA ILE A 106 11.11 -34.93 65.21
C ILE A 106 10.97 -36.04 64.15
N ARG A 107 9.84 -36.10 63.44
CA ARG A 107 9.61 -37.08 62.37
C ARG A 107 10.58 -36.89 61.20
N ASP A 108 10.84 -35.64 60.82
CA ASP A 108 11.75 -35.31 59.72
C ASP A 108 13.21 -35.63 60.07
N CYS A 109 13.56 -35.66 61.35
CA CYS A 109 14.81 -36.19 61.90
C CYS A 109 14.76 -37.70 62.20
N GLY A 110 13.76 -38.43 61.68
CA GLY A 110 13.64 -39.89 61.85
C GLY A 110 13.32 -40.35 63.27
N GLY A 111 12.73 -39.48 64.10
CA GLY A 111 12.44 -39.76 65.52
C GLY A 111 13.64 -39.63 66.45
N ARG A 112 14.77 -39.09 65.98
CA ARG A 112 16.03 -39.03 66.74
C ARG A 112 16.12 -37.74 67.55
N TYR A 113 16.15 -37.89 68.87
CA TYR A 113 16.47 -36.82 69.79
C TYR A 113 17.27 -37.32 71.01
N HIS A 114 17.91 -36.40 71.71
CA HIS A 114 18.70 -36.65 72.91
C HIS A 114 18.60 -35.46 73.87
N VAL A 115 18.70 -35.69 75.18
CA VAL A 115 18.56 -34.65 76.22
C VAL A 115 19.90 -34.44 76.91
N ILE A 116 20.33 -33.18 77.05
CA ILE A 116 21.56 -32.79 77.74
C ILE A 116 21.21 -31.83 78.89
N ASP A 117 21.70 -32.17 80.09
CA ASP A 117 21.67 -31.34 81.28
C ASP A 117 23.03 -30.64 81.45
N ASN A 118 23.12 -29.43 80.92
CA ASN A 118 24.34 -28.61 80.95
C ASN A 118 24.73 -28.17 82.38
N THR A 119 23.88 -28.38 83.40
CA THR A 119 24.23 -28.09 84.81
C THR A 119 25.09 -29.18 85.46
N LYS A 120 25.20 -30.34 84.80
CA LYS A 120 25.99 -31.50 85.23
C LYS A 120 27.07 -31.85 84.20
N PRO A 121 28.07 -30.97 83.97
CA PRO A 121 29.10 -31.19 82.94
C PRO A 121 29.98 -32.42 83.21
N ASP A 122 30.06 -32.88 84.47
CA ASP A 122 30.83 -34.05 84.87
C ASP A 122 30.10 -35.39 84.57
N ASP A 123 28.83 -35.35 84.17
CA ASP A 123 28.06 -36.54 83.80
C ASP A 123 28.39 -37.01 82.38
N SER A 124 29.53 -37.69 82.28
CA SER A 124 30.02 -38.27 81.01
C SER A 124 29.04 -39.26 80.35
N LYS A 125 28.04 -39.79 81.07
CA LYS A 125 27.06 -40.74 80.54
C LYS A 125 26.19 -40.13 79.45
N GLN A 126 25.80 -38.86 79.58
CA GLN A 126 24.96 -38.16 78.59
C GLN A 126 25.66 -38.11 77.22
N ILE A 127 26.96 -37.84 77.22
CA ILE A 127 27.75 -37.79 75.99
C ILE A 127 27.98 -39.18 75.40
N ILE A 128 28.18 -40.21 76.23
CA ILE A 128 28.32 -41.59 75.77
C ILE A 128 27.04 -42.06 75.06
N ASP A 129 25.89 -41.81 75.67
CA ASP A 129 24.58 -42.19 75.11
C ASP A 129 24.28 -41.40 73.81
N LEU A 130 24.73 -40.14 73.69
CA LEU A 130 24.63 -39.37 72.45
C LEU A 130 25.52 -39.97 71.33
N LEU A 131 26.76 -40.32 71.64
CA LEU A 131 27.68 -40.92 70.67
C LEU A 131 27.17 -42.28 70.16
N GLU A 132 26.56 -43.08 71.03
CA GLU A 132 25.91 -44.33 70.61
C GLU A 132 24.77 -44.07 69.62
N LYS A 133 23.92 -43.05 69.86
CA LYS A 133 22.86 -42.65 68.92
C LYS A 133 23.42 -42.15 67.58
N ILE A 134 24.54 -41.42 67.59
CA ILE A 134 25.21 -40.97 66.37
C ILE A 134 25.74 -42.17 65.58
N ASN A 135 26.39 -43.13 66.23
CA ASN A 135 26.91 -44.33 65.57
C ASN A 135 25.78 -45.14 64.90
N ILE A 136 24.68 -45.38 65.61
CA ILE A 136 23.51 -46.08 65.05
C ILE A 136 22.94 -45.34 63.83
N MET A 137 22.92 -44.00 63.87
CA MET A 137 22.47 -43.19 62.73
C MET A 137 23.42 -43.32 61.53
N VAL A 138 24.73 -43.21 61.75
CA VAL A 138 25.74 -43.30 60.69
C VAL A 138 25.73 -44.69 60.04
N GLU A 139 25.61 -45.77 60.83
CA GLU A 139 25.46 -47.13 60.31
C GLU A 139 24.22 -47.29 59.43
N LYS A 140 23.07 -46.75 59.85
CA LYS A 140 21.82 -46.78 59.06
C LYS A 140 21.95 -45.99 57.75
N ASN A 141 22.79 -44.97 57.71
CA ASN A 141 23.08 -44.17 56.53
C ASN A 141 24.23 -44.76 55.68
N GLY A 142 24.61 -46.04 55.89
CA GLY A 142 25.60 -46.73 55.08
C GLY A 142 27.06 -46.48 55.49
N GLY A 143 27.29 -45.92 56.68
CA GLY A 143 28.63 -45.72 57.25
C GLY A 143 29.38 -44.47 56.78
N GLY A 144 28.76 -43.64 55.93
CA GLY A 144 29.37 -42.45 55.33
C GLY A 144 28.97 -41.10 55.97
N CYS A 145 29.61 -40.02 55.52
CA CYS A 145 29.29 -38.63 55.83
C CYS A 145 28.53 -37.95 54.67
N TYR A 146 28.01 -36.74 54.88
CA TYR A 146 27.22 -36.00 53.87
C TYR A 146 28.10 -35.33 52.77
N THR A 147 27.90 -35.58 51.45
CA THR A 147 28.87 -35.22 50.36
C THR A 147 28.43 -34.11 49.38
N ASN A 148 29.42 -33.47 48.70
CA ASN A 148 29.30 -32.36 47.73
C ASN A 148 28.66 -32.72 46.36
N GLU A 149 28.64 -33.99 45.97
CA GLU A 149 28.04 -34.45 44.70
C GLU A 149 26.52 -34.16 44.64
N MET A 150 25.84 -34.20 45.79
CA MET A 150 24.42 -33.90 45.90
C MET A 150 24.08 -32.41 45.66
N PHE A 151 25.09 -31.53 45.69
CA PHE A 151 24.97 -30.09 45.44
C PHE A 151 25.14 -29.76 43.94
N GLU A 152 26.07 -30.41 43.26
CA GLU A 152 26.30 -30.26 41.80
C GLU A 152 25.08 -30.70 40.98
N GLU A 153 24.33 -31.71 41.45
CA GLU A 153 23.07 -32.15 40.85
C GLU A 153 21.99 -31.06 40.86
N ALA A 154 21.93 -30.22 41.90
CA ALA A 154 20.95 -29.15 42.02
C ALA A 154 21.25 -27.98 41.06
N GLU A 155 22.52 -27.60 40.89
CA GLU A 155 22.91 -26.58 39.90
C GLU A 155 22.69 -27.06 38.45
N ALA A 156 22.97 -28.34 38.17
CA ALA A 156 22.74 -28.93 36.85
C ALA A 156 21.25 -28.91 36.48
N ALA A 157 20.36 -29.21 37.42
CA ALA A 157 18.91 -29.18 37.22
C ALA A 157 18.39 -27.77 36.87
N ILE A 158 18.91 -26.72 37.51
CA ILE A 158 18.51 -25.33 37.24
C ILE A 158 18.95 -24.89 35.83
N LYS A 159 20.18 -25.24 35.40
CA LYS A 159 20.67 -24.94 34.05
C LYS A 159 19.83 -25.62 32.96
N GLN A 160 19.49 -26.89 33.14
CA GLN A 160 18.66 -27.63 32.20
C GLN A 160 17.26 -27.04 32.06
N GLU A 161 16.62 -26.63 33.17
CA GLU A 161 15.29 -26.03 33.12
C GLU A 161 15.31 -24.65 32.43
N MET A 162 16.37 -23.86 32.64
CA MET A 162 16.56 -22.58 31.95
C MET A 162 16.69 -22.76 30.43
N GLU A 163 17.46 -23.75 29.99
CA GLU A 163 17.63 -24.07 28.57
C GLU A 163 16.32 -24.54 27.94
N ARG A 164 15.54 -25.35 28.66
CA ARG A 164 14.19 -25.78 28.25
C ARG A 164 13.23 -24.60 28.06
N ILE A 165 13.23 -23.63 28.98
CA ILE A 165 12.40 -22.43 28.89
C ILE A 165 12.80 -21.58 27.67
N LEU A 166 14.10 -21.36 27.46
CA LEU A 166 14.60 -20.61 26.30
C LEU A 166 14.25 -21.28 24.97
N GLN A 167 14.30 -22.62 24.93
CA GLN A 167 13.91 -23.39 23.76
C GLN A 167 12.41 -23.27 23.47
N ASN A 168 11.56 -23.44 24.50
CA ASN A 168 10.11 -23.27 24.35
C ASN A 168 9.73 -21.86 23.85
N LYS A 169 10.40 -20.80 24.34
CA LYS A 169 10.18 -19.43 23.89
C LYS A 169 10.63 -19.20 22.43
N ARG A 170 11.74 -19.79 22.00
CA ARG A 170 12.18 -19.75 20.59
C ARG A 170 11.15 -20.39 19.67
N GLU A 171 10.66 -21.57 20.03
CA GLU A 171 9.64 -22.27 19.24
C GLU A 171 8.31 -21.52 19.22
N GLU A 172 7.93 -20.85 20.31
CA GLU A 172 6.75 -20.00 20.35
C GLU A 172 6.87 -18.81 19.38
N MET A 173 8.01 -18.12 19.40
CA MET A 173 8.32 -17.05 18.45
C MET A 173 8.28 -17.52 17.00
N GLU A 174 8.85 -18.70 16.69
CA GLU A 174 8.79 -19.27 15.34
C GLU A 174 7.36 -19.63 14.91
N ARG A 175 6.57 -20.22 15.82
CA ARG A 175 5.16 -20.54 15.56
C ARG A 175 4.35 -19.27 15.30
N GLU A 176 4.55 -18.22 16.09
CA GLU A 176 3.88 -16.93 15.90
C GLU A 176 4.31 -16.25 14.60
N ASN A 177 5.61 -16.25 14.29
CA ASN A 177 6.16 -15.71 13.05
C ASN A 177 5.61 -16.44 11.81
N LYS A 178 5.49 -17.78 11.89
CA LYS A 178 4.86 -18.57 10.83
C LYS A 178 3.38 -18.21 10.66
N ARG A 179 2.61 -18.16 11.75
CA ARG A 179 1.18 -17.76 11.71
C ARG A 179 1.00 -16.37 11.09
N LEU A 180 1.88 -15.43 11.42
CA LEU A 180 1.84 -14.08 10.89
C LEU A 180 2.12 -14.05 9.38
N ARG A 181 3.11 -14.82 8.91
CA ARG A 181 3.41 -14.99 7.47
C ARG A 181 2.26 -15.65 6.72
N ASP A 182 1.75 -16.77 7.24
CA ASP A 182 0.63 -17.49 6.63
C ASP A 182 -0.59 -16.56 6.51
N LYS A 183 -0.88 -15.76 7.55
CA LYS A 183 -1.93 -14.75 7.52
C LYS A 183 -1.69 -13.67 6.46
N HIS A 184 -0.47 -13.12 6.37
CA HIS A 184 -0.13 -12.13 5.34
C HIS A 184 -0.20 -12.72 3.92
N GLU A 185 0.25 -13.95 3.72
CA GLU A 185 0.14 -14.65 2.43
C GLU A 185 -1.33 -14.86 2.03
N MET A 186 -2.19 -15.27 2.97
CA MET A 186 -3.63 -15.40 2.75
C MET A 186 -4.26 -14.06 2.36
N GLU A 187 -3.98 -13.00 3.12
CA GLU A 187 -4.53 -11.65 2.85
C GLU A 187 -4.01 -11.11 1.49
N MET A 188 -2.74 -11.34 1.14
CA MET A 188 -2.17 -10.97 -0.16
C MET A 188 -2.77 -11.79 -1.31
N ALA A 189 -3.07 -13.08 -1.09
CA ALA A 189 -3.74 -13.92 -2.08
C ALA A 189 -5.20 -13.49 -2.30
N GLU A 190 -5.92 -13.17 -1.22
CA GLU A 190 -7.28 -12.63 -1.29
C GLU A 190 -7.32 -11.29 -2.02
N MET A 191 -6.40 -10.38 -1.69
CA MET A 191 -6.23 -9.11 -2.39
C MET A 191 -5.96 -9.31 -3.89
N LYS A 192 -5.05 -10.23 -4.26
CA LYS A 192 -4.78 -10.56 -5.67
C LYS A 192 -6.02 -11.10 -6.37
N ARG A 193 -6.83 -11.93 -5.69
CA ARG A 193 -8.07 -12.47 -6.26
C ARG A 193 -9.09 -11.36 -6.51
N ARG A 194 -9.29 -10.45 -5.54
CA ARG A 194 -10.16 -9.28 -5.67
C ARG A 194 -9.74 -8.39 -6.83
N ILE A 195 -8.44 -8.13 -6.97
CA ILE A 195 -7.90 -7.35 -8.10
C ILE A 195 -8.15 -8.06 -9.43
N ALA A 196 -7.95 -9.39 -9.49
CA ALA A 196 -8.22 -10.17 -10.70
C ALA A 196 -9.71 -10.13 -11.10
N GLU A 197 -10.63 -10.29 -10.14
CA GLU A 197 -12.08 -10.19 -10.35
C GLU A 197 -12.47 -8.78 -10.86
N GLN A 198 -11.92 -7.72 -10.25
CA GLN A 198 -12.14 -6.34 -10.71
C GLN A 198 -11.59 -6.09 -12.12
N ARG A 199 -10.42 -6.64 -12.46
CA ARG A 199 -9.84 -6.55 -13.81
C ARG A 199 -10.71 -7.26 -14.83
N GLU A 200 -11.24 -8.43 -14.51
CA GLU A 200 -12.13 -9.17 -15.40
C GLU A 200 -13.44 -8.41 -15.62
N GLN A 201 -14.03 -7.85 -14.56
CA GLN A 201 -15.24 -7.04 -14.66
C GLN A 201 -15.04 -5.81 -15.57
N MET A 202 -13.94 -5.06 -15.36
CA MET A 202 -13.63 -3.92 -16.22
C MET A 202 -13.33 -4.32 -17.66
N GLU A 203 -12.71 -5.47 -17.89
CA GLU A 203 -12.48 -5.98 -19.24
C GLU A 203 -13.80 -6.35 -19.94
N ARG A 204 -14.78 -6.89 -19.20
CA ARG A 204 -16.14 -7.13 -19.74
C ARG A 204 -16.82 -5.82 -20.12
N GLU A 205 -16.77 -4.81 -19.26
CA GLU A 205 -17.33 -3.48 -19.53
C GLU A 205 -16.64 -2.81 -20.73
N ARG A 206 -15.32 -2.95 -20.87
CA ARG A 206 -14.57 -2.49 -22.03
C ARG A 206 -15.04 -3.13 -23.32
N LYS A 207 -15.25 -4.45 -23.33
CA LYS A 207 -15.75 -5.15 -24.52
C LYS A 207 -17.14 -4.69 -24.91
N VAL A 208 -18.02 -4.45 -23.95
CA VAL A 208 -19.36 -3.89 -24.21
C VAL A 208 -19.24 -2.52 -24.87
N LYS A 209 -18.42 -1.62 -24.32
CA LYS A 209 -18.22 -0.29 -24.91
C LYS A 209 -17.52 -0.29 -26.27
N GLU A 210 -16.52 -1.15 -26.46
CA GLU A 210 -15.86 -1.31 -27.77
C GLU A 210 -16.86 -1.79 -28.82
N GLU A 211 -17.77 -2.70 -28.46
CA GLU A 211 -18.86 -3.15 -29.33
C GLU A 211 -19.88 -2.04 -29.61
N GLU A 212 -20.28 -1.24 -28.61
CA GLU A 212 -21.15 -0.08 -28.79
C GLU A 212 -20.54 0.96 -29.76
N LEU A 213 -19.25 1.28 -29.59
CA LEU A 213 -18.52 2.17 -30.49
C LEU A 213 -18.43 1.58 -31.90
N ARG A 214 -18.24 0.26 -32.03
CA ARG A 214 -18.21 -0.43 -33.32
C ARG A 214 -19.55 -0.34 -34.04
N ILE A 215 -20.66 -0.58 -33.34
CA ILE A 215 -22.02 -0.46 -33.89
C ILE A 215 -22.28 0.98 -34.34
N LYS A 216 -21.87 1.98 -33.54
CA LYS A 216 -21.98 3.39 -33.91
C LYS A 216 -21.13 3.75 -35.14
N GLU A 217 -19.90 3.23 -35.22
CA GLU A 217 -19.02 3.43 -36.39
C GLU A 217 -19.63 2.83 -37.66
N GLU A 218 -20.18 1.62 -37.57
CA GLU A 218 -20.86 0.97 -38.68
C GLU A 218 -22.11 1.72 -39.12
N PHE A 219 -22.91 2.20 -38.15
CA PHE A 219 -24.06 3.07 -38.42
C PHE A 219 -23.65 4.32 -39.19
N LEU A 220 -22.61 5.03 -38.73
CA LEU A 220 -22.11 6.24 -39.36
C LEU A 220 -21.57 5.96 -40.78
N ARG A 221 -20.84 4.86 -40.97
CA ARG A 221 -20.36 4.41 -42.28
C ARG A 221 -21.51 4.14 -43.24
N ASN A 222 -22.56 3.49 -42.78
CA ASN A 222 -23.75 3.20 -43.59
C ASN A 222 -24.49 4.49 -43.94
N GLU A 223 -24.62 5.43 -43.00
CA GLU A 223 -25.27 6.72 -43.24
C GLU A 223 -24.51 7.57 -44.26
N LEU A 224 -23.17 7.61 -44.15
CA LEU A 224 -22.29 8.25 -45.14
C LEU A 224 -22.48 7.66 -46.54
N LYS A 225 -22.47 6.32 -46.64
CA LYS A 225 -22.68 5.63 -47.91
C LYS A 225 -24.05 5.96 -48.51
N ARG A 226 -25.11 5.93 -47.70
CA ARG A 226 -26.47 6.31 -48.15
C ARG A 226 -26.50 7.74 -48.65
N ARG A 227 -25.74 8.64 -48.02
CA ARG A 227 -25.64 10.02 -48.45
C ARG A 227 -24.90 10.16 -49.77
N ASP A 228 -23.78 9.48 -49.95
CA ASP A 228 -23.02 9.46 -51.21
C ASP A 228 -23.89 8.94 -52.37
N ASP A 229 -24.61 7.83 -52.16
CA ASP A 229 -25.54 7.27 -53.14
C ASP A 229 -26.66 8.27 -53.48
N GLN A 230 -27.22 8.96 -52.47
CA GLN A 230 -28.23 9.99 -52.68
C GLN A 230 -27.66 11.20 -53.45
N GLU A 231 -26.45 11.63 -53.16
CA GLU A 231 -25.81 12.72 -53.88
C GLU A 231 -25.52 12.39 -55.34
N GLU A 232 -25.13 11.15 -55.64
CA GLU A 232 -25.03 10.65 -57.01
C GLU A 232 -26.38 10.69 -57.74
N MET A 233 -27.44 10.21 -57.08
CA MET A 233 -28.79 10.21 -57.65
C MET A 233 -29.27 11.63 -57.94
N GLU A 234 -29.13 12.54 -56.99
CA GLU A 234 -29.49 13.95 -57.16
C GLU A 234 -28.63 14.64 -58.24
N LYS A 235 -27.36 14.24 -58.41
CA LYS A 235 -26.51 14.71 -59.52
C LYS A 235 -27.04 14.26 -60.88
N ARG A 236 -27.50 13.01 -61.00
CA ARG A 236 -28.13 12.49 -62.23
C ARG A 236 -29.46 13.18 -62.51
N GLU A 237 -30.26 13.46 -61.48
CA GLU A 237 -31.51 14.21 -61.61
C GLU A 237 -31.26 15.64 -62.09
N ARG A 238 -30.26 16.34 -61.53
CA ARG A 238 -29.86 17.66 -62.02
C ARG A 238 -29.46 17.65 -63.50
N GLN A 239 -28.70 16.64 -63.93
CA GLN A 239 -28.33 16.52 -65.35
C GLN A 239 -29.57 16.38 -66.24
N LYS A 240 -30.56 15.57 -65.82
CA LYS A 240 -31.84 15.44 -66.54
C LYS A 240 -32.68 16.72 -66.50
N GLU A 241 -32.75 17.41 -65.37
CA GLU A 241 -33.47 18.68 -65.27
C GLU A 241 -32.80 19.76 -66.14
N GLU A 242 -31.47 19.85 -66.17
CA GLU A 242 -30.75 20.76 -67.06
C GLU A 242 -30.92 20.42 -68.55
N GLU A 243 -30.97 19.13 -68.89
CA GLU A 243 -31.26 18.69 -70.26
C GLU A 243 -32.70 19.05 -70.65
N ASN A 244 -33.68 18.74 -69.80
CA ASN A 244 -35.07 19.16 -70.01
C ASN A 244 -35.22 20.68 -70.12
N ARG A 245 -34.44 21.44 -69.34
CA ARG A 245 -34.37 22.90 -69.40
C ARG A 245 -33.94 23.36 -70.80
N ARG A 246 -32.84 22.81 -71.32
CA ARG A 246 -32.34 23.12 -72.67
C ARG A 246 -33.37 22.78 -73.75
N ILE A 247 -34.03 21.63 -73.63
CA ILE A 247 -35.08 21.22 -74.57
C ILE A 247 -36.27 22.19 -74.54
N GLU A 248 -36.71 22.63 -73.36
CA GLU A 248 -37.82 23.58 -73.22
C GLU A 248 -37.45 24.99 -73.72
N GLU A 249 -36.22 25.45 -73.45
CA GLU A 249 -35.65 26.68 -74.03
C GLU A 249 -35.67 26.63 -75.56
N GLU A 250 -35.16 25.54 -76.15
CA GLU A 250 -35.14 25.33 -77.60
C GLU A 250 -36.56 25.30 -78.18
N ARG A 251 -37.48 24.56 -77.56
CA ARG A 251 -38.89 24.48 -77.98
C ARG A 251 -39.57 25.85 -77.97
N LYS A 252 -39.34 26.65 -76.93
CA LYS A 252 -39.89 28.01 -76.82
C LYS A 252 -39.24 28.96 -77.81
N GLN A 253 -37.93 28.84 -78.02
CA GLN A 253 -37.20 29.61 -79.03
C GLN A 253 -37.72 29.29 -80.44
N GLU A 254 -38.00 28.02 -80.76
CA GLU A 254 -38.62 27.61 -82.01
C GLU A 254 -40.04 28.16 -82.17
N GLU A 255 -40.87 28.12 -81.12
CA GLU A 255 -42.22 28.69 -81.12
C GLU A 255 -42.18 30.19 -81.47
N TRP A 256 -41.25 30.92 -80.87
CA TRP A 256 -41.02 32.34 -81.16
C TRP A 256 -40.48 32.57 -82.57
N ASN A 257 -39.54 31.76 -83.04
CA ASN A 257 -39.03 31.82 -84.41
C ASN A 257 -40.15 31.60 -85.44
N ARG A 258 -41.07 30.66 -85.20
CA ARG A 258 -42.24 30.43 -86.06
C ARG A 258 -43.16 31.64 -86.08
N LYS A 259 -43.49 32.21 -84.91
CA LYS A 259 -44.32 33.43 -84.82
C LYS A 259 -43.68 34.60 -85.58
N GLN A 260 -42.36 34.77 -85.46
CA GLN A 260 -41.63 35.78 -86.24
C GLN A 260 -41.71 35.52 -87.75
N GLN A 261 -41.50 34.28 -88.19
CA GLN A 261 -41.62 33.92 -89.60
C GLN A 261 -43.03 34.15 -90.15
N GLU A 262 -44.07 33.89 -89.36
CA GLU A 262 -45.46 34.15 -89.76
C GLU A 262 -45.75 35.65 -89.91
N LEU A 263 -45.30 36.47 -88.95
CA LEU A 263 -45.39 37.92 -89.04
C LEU A 263 -44.66 38.45 -90.28
N GLU A 264 -43.47 37.94 -90.54
CA GLU A 264 -42.65 38.30 -91.70
C GLU A 264 -43.32 37.89 -93.02
N LYS A 265 -43.90 36.68 -93.09
CA LYS A 265 -44.69 36.25 -94.25
C LYS A 265 -45.90 37.16 -94.49
N LYS A 266 -46.62 37.57 -93.43
CA LYS A 266 -47.73 38.52 -93.54
C LYS A 266 -47.26 39.86 -94.09
N ARG A 267 -46.11 40.38 -93.62
CA ARG A 267 -45.47 41.60 -94.14
C ARG A 267 -45.17 41.49 -95.64
N ILE A 268 -44.48 40.43 -96.06
CA ILE A 268 -44.14 40.18 -97.47
C ILE A 268 -45.41 40.04 -98.34
N GLN A 269 -46.45 39.36 -97.84
CA GLN A 269 -47.71 39.23 -98.57
C GLN A 269 -48.41 40.58 -98.77
N LEU A 270 -48.39 41.43 -97.75
CA LEU A 270 -48.95 42.78 -97.83
C LEU A 270 -48.17 43.63 -98.84
N GLU A 271 -46.84 43.56 -98.80
CA GLU A 271 -45.96 44.27 -99.73
C GLU A 271 -46.17 43.80 -101.19
N LYS A 272 -46.29 42.50 -101.43
CA LYS A 272 -46.61 41.94 -102.76
C LYS A 272 -47.99 42.36 -103.26
N LYS A 273 -49.00 42.34 -102.39
CA LYS A 273 -50.36 42.83 -102.74
C LYS A 273 -50.32 44.31 -103.13
N GLN A 274 -49.52 45.12 -102.44
CA GLN A 274 -49.34 46.52 -102.78
C GLN A 274 -48.61 46.68 -104.12
N GLN A 275 -47.46 46.03 -104.32
CA GLN A 275 -46.71 46.10 -105.58
C GLN A 275 -47.58 45.74 -106.79
N LYS A 276 -48.46 44.74 -106.64
CA LYS A 276 -49.42 44.36 -107.67
C LYS A 276 -50.45 45.46 -107.94
N ARG A 277 -51.03 46.08 -106.91
CA ARG A 277 -51.93 47.23 -107.07
C ARG A 277 -51.25 48.42 -107.74
N ASP A 278 -50.03 48.74 -107.32
CA ASP A 278 -49.24 49.84 -107.90
C ASP A 278 -48.92 49.57 -109.37
N GLN A 279 -48.63 48.31 -109.72
CA GLN A 279 -48.38 47.90 -111.10
C GLN A 279 -49.64 47.98 -111.96
N GLU A 280 -50.74 47.35 -111.54
CA GLU A 280 -52.04 47.42 -112.24
C GLU A 280 -52.48 48.86 -112.44
N TYR A 281 -52.22 49.71 -111.45
CA TYR A 281 -52.51 51.12 -111.54
C TYR A 281 -51.62 51.86 -112.53
N ARG A 282 -50.28 51.66 -112.47
CA ARG A 282 -49.35 52.24 -113.45
C ARG A 282 -49.75 51.87 -114.88
N GLU A 283 -50.09 50.61 -115.13
CA GLU A 283 -50.55 50.11 -116.43
C GLU A 283 -51.91 50.70 -116.86
N LYS A 284 -52.82 50.92 -115.91
CA LYS A 284 -54.09 51.61 -116.17
C LYS A 284 -53.85 53.08 -116.52
N TYR A 285 -53.01 53.78 -115.75
CA TYR A 285 -52.70 55.19 -115.95
C TYR A 285 -51.98 55.42 -117.27
N GLU A 286 -51.04 54.55 -117.64
CA GLU A 286 -50.35 54.61 -118.93
C GLU A 286 -51.31 54.38 -120.11
N ARG A 287 -52.31 53.50 -119.97
CA ARG A 287 -53.37 53.31 -120.96
C ARG A 287 -54.25 54.55 -121.11
N GLU A 288 -54.80 55.07 -120.00
CA GLU A 288 -55.62 56.27 -120.01
C GLU A 288 -54.85 57.49 -120.55
N TRP A 289 -53.54 57.57 -120.27
CA TRP A 289 -52.67 58.61 -120.78
C TRP A 289 -52.48 58.52 -122.30
N LYS A 290 -52.22 57.32 -122.85
CA LYS A 290 -52.13 57.09 -124.30
C LYS A 290 -53.44 57.37 -125.02
N GLU A 291 -54.57 56.91 -124.48
CA GLU A 291 -55.90 57.16 -125.04
C GLU A 291 -56.24 58.65 -125.07
N MET A 292 -55.91 59.36 -123.99
CA MET A 292 -56.13 60.80 -123.87
C MET A 292 -55.19 61.59 -124.80
N GLU A 293 -53.91 61.25 -124.87
CA GLU A 293 -52.95 61.84 -125.83
C GLU A 293 -53.41 61.63 -127.28
N GLU A 294 -53.89 60.43 -127.61
CA GLU A 294 -54.41 60.07 -128.93
C GLU A 294 -55.73 60.77 -129.25
N PHE A 295 -56.65 60.88 -128.29
CA PHE A 295 -57.87 61.67 -128.40
C PHE A 295 -57.56 63.14 -128.72
N HIS A 296 -56.59 63.73 -128.02
CA HIS A 296 -56.17 65.12 -128.27
C HIS A 296 -55.48 65.28 -129.62
N LYS A 297 -54.61 64.34 -130.01
CA LYS A 297 -53.96 64.34 -131.34
C LYS A 297 -54.98 64.20 -132.47
N ASN A 298 -56.00 63.38 -132.29
CA ASN A 298 -57.09 63.20 -133.26
C ASN A 298 -58.04 64.39 -133.30
N ARG A 299 -58.28 65.07 -132.17
CA ARG A 299 -59.07 66.31 -132.11
C ARG A 299 -58.35 67.47 -132.80
N LEU A 300 -57.05 67.65 -132.53
CA LEU A 300 -56.18 68.62 -133.23
C LEU A 300 -56.17 68.36 -134.74
N LYS A 301 -56.09 67.09 -135.17
CA LYS A 301 -56.18 66.72 -136.59
C LYS A 301 -57.55 67.05 -137.19
N ARG A 302 -58.66 66.63 -136.57
CA ARG A 302 -60.02 66.89 -137.07
C ARG A 302 -60.30 68.39 -137.26
N GLU A 303 -59.89 69.22 -136.31
CA GLU A 303 -60.06 70.67 -136.39
C GLU A 303 -59.09 71.33 -137.39
N HIS A 304 -57.90 70.75 -137.61
CA HIS A 304 -56.96 71.18 -138.65
C HIS A 304 -57.36 70.69 -140.07
N GLU A 305 -58.14 69.61 -140.18
CA GLU A 305 -58.72 69.07 -141.43
C GLU A 305 -60.04 69.77 -141.81
N GLU A 306 -60.83 70.23 -140.84
CA GLU A 306 -62.12 70.93 -141.05
C GLU A 306 -61.99 72.41 -141.52
N GLY A 307 -60.80 72.87 -141.90
CA GLY A 307 -60.57 74.29 -142.17
C GLY A 307 -59.54 74.63 -143.25
N TYR A 308 -59.39 73.82 -144.31
CA TYR A 308 -58.50 74.17 -145.43
C TYR A 308 -59.21 74.56 -146.73
N GLN A 309 -60.24 75.41 -146.62
CA GLN A 309 -60.54 76.45 -147.61
C GLN A 309 -61.18 77.64 -146.88
N LYS A 310 -60.51 78.81 -146.94
CA LYS A 310 -61.06 80.19 -146.78
C LYS A 310 -61.07 80.82 -145.36
N ARG A 311 -59.94 81.39 -144.91
CA ARG A 311 -59.60 82.84 -144.89
C ARG A 311 -58.57 83.23 -143.80
N LEU A 312 -57.96 84.38 -144.05
CA LEU A 312 -56.81 84.98 -143.37
C LEU A 312 -57.21 86.03 -142.32
N LYS A 313 -56.43 86.04 -141.24
CA LYS A 313 -55.96 87.15 -140.37
C LYS A 313 -56.83 87.77 -139.26
N GLU A 314 -58.11 87.47 -139.11
CA GLU A 314 -58.84 87.76 -137.85
C GLU A 314 -59.26 86.48 -137.10
N GLU A 315 -59.42 85.37 -137.82
CA GLU A 315 -59.65 84.04 -137.23
C GLU A 315 -58.40 83.44 -136.59
N ARG A 316 -57.17 83.90 -136.90
CA ARG A 316 -55.94 83.36 -136.29
C ARG A 316 -55.87 83.69 -134.80
N SER A 317 -56.24 84.90 -134.37
CA SER A 317 -56.29 85.24 -132.94
C SER A 317 -57.40 84.50 -132.22
N GLU A 318 -58.55 84.27 -132.87
CA GLU A 318 -59.62 83.45 -132.30
C GLU A 318 -59.24 81.96 -132.24
N TRP A 319 -58.51 81.44 -133.23
CA TRP A 319 -57.97 80.09 -133.24
C TRP A 319 -56.86 79.90 -132.22
N GLU A 320 -55.90 80.83 -132.12
CA GLU A 320 -54.87 80.81 -131.08
C GLU A 320 -55.50 80.96 -129.68
N LEU A 321 -56.59 81.71 -129.54
CA LEU A 321 -57.35 81.81 -128.30
C LEU A 321 -58.16 80.53 -128.00
N LYS A 322 -58.74 79.88 -129.02
CA LYS A 322 -59.41 78.58 -128.90
C LYS A 322 -58.41 77.48 -128.56
N GLU A 323 -57.28 77.43 -129.24
CA GLU A 323 -56.17 76.50 -128.98
C GLU A 323 -55.59 76.72 -127.59
N LYS A 324 -55.34 77.97 -127.18
CA LYS A 324 -54.92 78.28 -125.80
C LYS A 324 -55.96 77.85 -124.77
N LYS A 325 -57.26 78.17 -124.96
CA LYS A 325 -58.34 77.71 -124.08
C LYS A 325 -58.39 76.19 -124.02
N MET A 326 -58.17 75.52 -125.15
CA MET A 326 -58.21 74.08 -125.25
C MET A 326 -57.03 73.40 -124.54
N ILE A 327 -55.82 73.97 -124.67
CA ILE A 327 -54.62 73.56 -123.92
C ILE A 327 -54.82 73.85 -122.42
N GLU A 328 -55.44 74.97 -122.07
CA GLU A 328 -55.67 75.37 -120.69
C GLU A 328 -56.74 74.49 -120.02
N GLU A 329 -57.81 74.12 -120.73
CA GLU A 329 -58.78 73.10 -120.30
C GLU A 329 -58.12 71.73 -120.13
N PHE A 330 -57.25 71.33 -121.06
CA PHE A 330 -56.47 70.10 -120.96
C PHE A 330 -55.56 70.09 -119.73
N GLU A 331 -54.83 71.19 -119.49
CA GLU A 331 -54.01 71.34 -118.31
C GLU A 331 -54.83 71.38 -117.01
N GLN A 332 -56.02 71.98 -117.01
CA GLN A 332 -56.92 71.97 -115.85
C GLN A 332 -57.46 70.56 -115.56
N GLU A 333 -57.88 69.82 -116.59
CA GLU A 333 -58.34 68.43 -116.46
C GLU A 333 -57.20 67.53 -115.96
N LYS A 334 -55.98 67.73 -116.48
CA LYS A 334 -54.76 67.07 -116.03
C LYS A 334 -54.44 67.38 -114.57
N ARG A 335 -54.47 68.66 -114.16
CA ARG A 335 -54.25 69.08 -112.76
C ARG A 335 -55.29 68.46 -111.82
N LYS A 336 -56.57 68.43 -112.21
CA LYS A 336 -57.64 67.78 -111.43
C LYS A 336 -57.42 66.27 -111.27
N ARG A 337 -56.94 65.58 -112.31
CA ARG A 337 -56.58 64.15 -112.24
C ARG A 337 -55.35 63.91 -111.36
N GLU A 338 -54.32 64.75 -111.50
CA GLU A 338 -53.11 64.70 -110.66
C GLU A 338 -53.42 64.97 -109.18
N GLU A 339 -54.34 65.89 -108.89
CA GLU A 339 -54.75 66.22 -107.52
C GLU A 339 -55.58 65.10 -106.87
N LYS A 340 -56.54 64.51 -107.61
CA LYS A 340 -57.25 63.29 -107.18
C LYS A 340 -56.30 62.11 -106.96
N GLU A 341 -55.26 62.00 -107.79
CA GLU A 341 -54.24 60.96 -107.65
C GLU A 341 -53.36 61.18 -106.42
N LYS A 342 -52.94 62.42 -106.15
CA LYS A 342 -52.22 62.78 -104.92
C LYS A 342 -53.04 62.46 -103.66
N GLU A 343 -54.32 62.80 -103.62
CA GLU A 343 -55.21 62.46 -102.48
C GLU A 343 -55.34 60.95 -102.26
N ARG A 344 -55.36 60.17 -103.35
CA ARG A 344 -55.45 58.71 -103.27
C ARG A 344 -54.14 58.08 -102.78
N ILE A 345 -53.00 58.53 -103.31
CA ILE A 345 -51.66 58.14 -102.84
C ILE A 345 -51.49 58.48 -101.35
N GLU A 346 -51.98 59.65 -100.91
CA GLU A 346 -51.94 60.03 -99.51
C GLU A 346 -52.76 59.09 -98.61
N LYS A 347 -53.95 58.67 -99.05
CA LYS A 347 -54.77 57.68 -98.33
C LYS A 347 -54.09 56.31 -98.25
N GLU A 348 -53.45 55.87 -99.32
CA GLU A 348 -52.70 54.61 -99.34
C GLU A 348 -51.43 54.66 -98.47
N LEU A 349 -50.71 55.79 -98.46
CA LEU A 349 -49.58 56.03 -97.56
C LEU A 349 -49.99 55.98 -96.09
N LYS A 350 -51.12 56.61 -95.72
CA LYS A 350 -51.64 56.58 -94.34
C LYS A 350 -52.00 55.16 -93.90
N GLU A 351 -52.61 54.37 -94.78
CA GLU A 351 -52.92 52.97 -94.50
C GLU A 351 -51.64 52.11 -94.40
N ARG A 352 -50.62 52.38 -95.24
CA ARG A 352 -49.29 51.74 -95.14
C ARG A 352 -48.63 52.03 -93.80
N GLU A 353 -48.60 53.29 -93.38
CA GLU A 353 -48.05 53.68 -92.08
C GLU A 353 -48.80 53.03 -90.91
N ARG A 354 -50.13 52.85 -91.03
CA ARG A 354 -50.93 52.17 -90.00
C ARG A 354 -50.53 50.71 -89.88
N ILE A 355 -50.43 50.00 -91.00
CA ILE A 355 -50.05 48.58 -91.05
C ILE A 355 -48.61 48.38 -90.57
N GLU A 356 -47.68 49.26 -90.97
CA GLU A 356 -46.28 49.20 -90.55
C GLU A 356 -46.14 49.46 -89.04
N ARG A 357 -46.91 50.40 -88.49
CA ARG A 357 -47.00 50.63 -87.04
C ARG A 357 -47.59 49.42 -86.30
N GLU A 358 -48.65 48.81 -86.82
CA GLU A 358 -49.25 47.61 -86.23
C GLU A 358 -48.26 46.43 -86.22
N TYR A 359 -47.51 46.24 -87.31
CA TYR A 359 -46.44 45.23 -87.39
C TYR A 359 -45.33 45.48 -86.36
N GLU A 360 -44.81 46.71 -86.30
CA GLU A 360 -43.69 47.02 -85.40
C GLU A 360 -44.14 46.98 -83.93
N ASN A 361 -45.35 47.44 -83.62
CA ASN A 361 -45.94 47.28 -82.29
C ASN A 361 -46.09 45.79 -81.92
N SER A 362 -46.62 44.96 -82.84
CA SER A 362 -46.78 43.52 -82.59
C SER A 362 -45.43 42.83 -82.37
N LYS A 363 -44.37 43.26 -83.07
CA LYS A 363 -43.00 42.76 -82.91
C LYS A 363 -42.36 43.20 -81.58
N ILE A 364 -42.59 44.45 -81.15
CA ILE A 364 -42.13 44.96 -79.85
C ILE A 364 -42.82 44.23 -78.70
N GLU A 365 -44.15 44.07 -78.79
CA GLU A 365 -44.95 43.30 -77.82
C GLU A 365 -44.39 41.89 -77.66
N MET A 366 -44.11 41.24 -78.78
CA MET A 366 -43.56 39.89 -78.83
C MET A 366 -42.17 39.82 -78.17
N ARG A 367 -41.27 40.78 -78.44
CA ARG A 367 -39.97 40.86 -77.76
C ARG A 367 -40.10 41.03 -76.25
N LYS A 368 -41.00 41.91 -75.79
CA LYS A 368 -41.26 42.10 -74.36
C LYS A 368 -41.74 40.81 -73.70
N GLN A 369 -42.69 40.11 -74.32
CA GLN A 369 -43.18 38.82 -73.81
C GLN A 369 -42.06 37.78 -73.72
N LYS A 370 -41.14 37.76 -74.69
CA LYS A 370 -39.98 36.89 -74.66
C LYS A 370 -39.03 37.24 -73.50
N GLU A 371 -38.67 38.50 -73.35
CA GLU A 371 -37.77 38.97 -72.29
C GLU A 371 -38.35 38.76 -70.89
N GLU A 372 -39.65 39.04 -70.70
CA GLU A 372 -40.36 38.80 -69.44
C GLU A 372 -40.41 37.31 -69.08
N TRP A 373 -40.69 36.46 -70.05
CA TRP A 373 -40.68 35.02 -69.86
C TRP A 373 -39.27 34.51 -69.49
N GLU A 374 -38.23 34.91 -70.24
CA GLU A 374 -36.84 34.53 -69.95
C GLU A 374 -36.40 34.97 -68.55
N LYS A 375 -36.76 36.21 -68.16
CA LYS A 375 -36.41 36.75 -66.85
C LYS A 375 -37.13 36.01 -65.72
N SER A 376 -38.46 35.87 -65.82
CA SER A 376 -39.27 35.19 -64.80
C SER A 376 -38.80 33.75 -64.59
N TRP A 377 -38.54 33.05 -65.70
CA TRP A 377 -38.15 31.65 -65.66
C TRP A 377 -36.73 31.46 -65.11
N LYS A 378 -35.79 32.35 -65.46
CA LYS A 378 -34.43 32.36 -64.89
C LYS A 378 -34.44 32.64 -63.38
N GLU A 379 -35.22 33.61 -62.92
CA GLU A 379 -35.33 33.94 -61.50
C GLU A 379 -35.89 32.76 -60.69
N GLU A 380 -36.90 32.07 -61.21
CA GLU A 380 -37.50 30.89 -60.58
C GLU A 380 -36.52 29.70 -60.52
N TRP A 381 -35.79 29.46 -61.61
CA TRP A 381 -34.73 28.46 -61.66
C TRP A 381 -33.59 28.75 -60.67
N ASP A 382 -33.06 29.97 -60.68
CA ASP A 382 -31.97 30.40 -59.80
C ASP A 382 -32.39 30.33 -58.31
N LYS A 383 -33.68 30.56 -58.02
CA LYS A 383 -34.22 30.37 -56.67
C LYS A 383 -34.21 28.90 -56.26
N ARG A 384 -34.75 28.00 -57.10
CA ARG A 384 -34.75 26.56 -56.83
C ARG A 384 -33.34 26.00 -56.62
N VAL A 385 -32.38 26.38 -57.46
CA VAL A 385 -30.98 25.94 -57.33
C VAL A 385 -30.36 26.40 -56.01
N ARG A 386 -30.63 27.64 -55.58
CA ARG A 386 -30.16 28.15 -54.28
C ARG A 386 -30.75 27.40 -53.10
N GLU A 387 -32.06 27.15 -53.12
CA GLU A 387 -32.75 26.40 -52.06
C GLU A 387 -32.25 24.95 -51.99
N GLU A 388 -32.07 24.29 -53.13
CA GLU A 388 -31.51 22.92 -53.17
C GLU A 388 -30.06 22.90 -52.64
N LYS A 389 -29.22 23.86 -53.05
CA LYS A 389 -27.84 23.97 -52.57
C LYS A 389 -27.78 24.21 -51.06
N ALA A 390 -28.60 25.11 -50.53
CA ALA A 390 -28.67 25.39 -49.09
C ALA A 390 -29.07 24.14 -48.30
N ARG A 391 -30.10 23.41 -48.75
CA ARG A 391 -30.52 22.14 -48.14
C ARG A 391 -29.39 21.11 -48.11
N ARG A 392 -28.61 20.99 -49.20
CA ARG A 392 -27.44 20.08 -49.25
C ARG A 392 -26.35 20.47 -48.27
N GLU A 393 -26.04 21.77 -48.18
CA GLU A 393 -25.04 22.28 -47.24
C GLU A 393 -25.49 22.03 -45.79
N GLU A 394 -26.77 22.25 -45.46
CA GLU A 394 -27.31 21.93 -44.14
C GLU A 394 -27.24 20.44 -43.80
N GLU A 395 -27.58 19.55 -44.75
CA GLU A 395 -27.47 18.09 -44.55
C GLU A 395 -26.02 17.64 -44.37
N ARG A 396 -25.09 18.16 -45.18
CA ARG A 396 -23.65 17.89 -45.03
C ARG A 396 -23.12 18.37 -43.68
N GLU A 397 -23.55 19.55 -43.25
CA GLU A 397 -23.15 20.10 -41.95
C GLU A 397 -23.70 19.27 -40.78
N LYS A 398 -24.93 18.74 -40.88
CA LYS A 398 -25.47 17.81 -39.88
C LYS A 398 -24.64 16.52 -39.80
N LEU A 399 -24.25 15.96 -40.95
CA LEU A 399 -23.44 14.75 -41.01
C LEU A 399 -22.03 14.99 -40.44
N ARG A 400 -21.39 16.10 -40.82
CA ARG A 400 -20.09 16.54 -40.28
C ARG A 400 -20.11 16.68 -38.76
N LYS A 401 -21.16 17.31 -38.21
CA LYS A 401 -21.33 17.44 -36.75
C LYS A 401 -21.50 16.09 -36.06
N LEU A 402 -22.19 15.14 -36.71
CA LEU A 402 -22.37 13.80 -36.19
C LEU A 402 -21.03 13.03 -36.16
N GLU A 403 -20.25 13.10 -37.24
CA GLU A 403 -18.89 12.52 -37.29
C GLU A 403 -17.98 13.12 -36.22
N GLU A 404 -17.95 14.44 -36.08
CA GLU A 404 -17.15 15.13 -35.05
C GLU A 404 -17.56 14.75 -33.63
N ALA A 405 -18.87 14.58 -33.38
CA ALA A 405 -19.37 14.15 -32.09
C ALA A 405 -18.94 12.71 -31.76
N PHE A 406 -19.04 11.79 -32.73
CA PHE A 406 -18.59 10.41 -32.59
C PHE A 406 -17.07 10.32 -32.35
N GLU A 407 -16.28 11.08 -33.11
CA GLU A 407 -14.83 11.12 -32.94
C GLU A 407 -14.42 11.71 -31.57
N ARG A 408 -15.17 12.68 -31.07
CA ARG A 408 -14.99 13.22 -29.71
C ARG A 408 -15.30 12.17 -28.65
N GLU A 409 -16.43 11.49 -28.77
CA GLU A 409 -16.83 10.39 -27.86
C GLU A 409 -15.76 9.29 -27.82
N ARG A 410 -15.25 8.89 -28.99
CA ARG A 410 -14.18 7.89 -29.12
C ARG A 410 -12.90 8.31 -28.37
N LYS A 411 -12.47 9.57 -28.54
CA LYS A 411 -11.28 10.11 -27.85
C LYS A 411 -11.49 10.23 -26.35
N GLU A 412 -12.67 10.67 -25.91
CA GLU A 412 -13.01 10.77 -24.50
C GLU A 412 -13.00 9.39 -23.83
N GLU A 413 -13.53 8.36 -24.50
CA GLU A 413 -13.52 6.99 -24.00
C GLU A 413 -12.08 6.41 -23.97
N GLU A 414 -11.25 6.70 -24.98
CA GLU A 414 -9.83 6.30 -24.98
C GLU A 414 -9.05 6.95 -23.82
N GLU A 415 -9.21 8.25 -23.60
CA GLU A 415 -8.56 8.96 -22.49
C GLU A 415 -9.10 8.51 -21.13
N LYS A 416 -10.40 8.22 -21.03
CA LYS A 416 -11.02 7.63 -19.84
C LYS A 416 -10.37 6.28 -19.52
N ARG A 417 -10.22 5.39 -20.50
CA ARG A 417 -9.52 4.10 -20.34
C ARG A 417 -8.10 4.27 -19.82
N LYS A 418 -7.33 5.21 -20.37
CA LYS A 418 -5.95 5.50 -19.93
C LYS A 418 -5.91 6.05 -18.50
N ARG A 419 -6.88 6.85 -18.10
CA ARG A 419 -7.00 7.37 -16.72
C ARG A 419 -7.37 6.25 -15.74
N GLU A 420 -8.35 5.43 -16.08
CA GLU A 420 -8.78 4.28 -15.26
C GLU A 420 -7.66 3.24 -15.11
N ASP A 421 -6.91 2.94 -16.18
CA ASP A 421 -5.75 2.05 -16.11
C ASP A 421 -4.63 2.58 -15.21
N ARG A 422 -4.35 3.88 -15.28
CA ARG A 422 -3.37 4.53 -14.39
C ARG A 422 -3.83 4.50 -12.94
N ALA A 423 -5.05 4.98 -12.68
CA ALA A 423 -5.63 5.02 -11.34
C ALA A 423 -5.70 3.62 -10.71
N ARG A 424 -6.08 2.60 -11.48
CA ARG A 424 -6.07 1.21 -11.02
C ARG A 424 -4.67 0.75 -10.62
N ARG A 425 -3.66 0.92 -11.48
CA ARG A 425 -2.29 0.48 -11.18
C ARG A 425 -1.74 1.16 -9.93
N GLU A 426 -1.99 2.45 -9.79
CA GLU A 426 -1.62 3.20 -8.59
C GLU A 426 -2.35 2.66 -7.34
N GLN A 427 -3.65 2.38 -7.44
CA GLN A 427 -4.43 1.82 -6.32
C GLN A 427 -3.93 0.43 -5.93
N GLU A 428 -3.69 -0.46 -6.89
CA GLU A 428 -3.13 -1.81 -6.67
C GLU A 428 -1.74 -1.75 -6.00
N GLU A 429 -0.90 -0.80 -6.41
CA GLU A 429 0.43 -0.60 -5.82
C GLU A 429 0.34 -0.03 -4.41
N ARG A 430 -0.56 0.93 -4.17
CA ARG A 430 -0.80 1.52 -2.83
C ARG A 430 -1.30 0.46 -1.85
N GLU A 431 -2.36 -0.27 -2.20
CA GLU A 431 -2.90 -1.33 -1.34
C GLU A 431 -1.83 -2.41 -1.04
N ARG A 432 -0.98 -2.76 -2.02
CA ARG A 432 0.09 -3.73 -1.83
C ARG A 432 1.12 -3.22 -0.83
N LYS A 433 1.56 -1.97 -1.01
CA LYS A 433 2.54 -1.34 -0.11
C LYS A 433 1.99 -1.22 1.30
N GLU A 434 0.75 -0.79 1.47
CA GLU A 434 0.10 -0.70 2.79
C GLU A 434 0.07 -2.07 3.50
N MET A 435 -0.28 -3.14 2.77
CA MET A 435 -0.28 -4.50 3.31
C MET A 435 1.13 -5.00 3.68
N GLU A 436 2.13 -4.72 2.85
CA GLU A 436 3.53 -5.09 3.08
C GLU A 436 4.11 -4.31 4.29
N GLU A 437 3.85 -3.00 4.38
CA GLU A 437 4.24 -2.13 5.49
C GLU A 437 3.56 -2.56 6.81
N GLU A 438 2.26 -2.91 6.77
CA GLU A 438 1.55 -3.39 7.95
C GLU A 438 2.13 -4.72 8.45
N HIS A 439 2.44 -5.66 7.56
CA HIS A 439 3.10 -6.91 7.91
C HIS A 439 4.50 -6.69 8.47
N GLU A 440 5.29 -5.80 7.87
CA GLU A 440 6.62 -5.44 8.39
C GLU A 440 6.52 -4.81 9.79
N ARG A 441 5.54 -3.93 10.02
CA ARG A 441 5.28 -3.33 11.33
C ARG A 441 4.94 -4.39 12.37
N LYS A 442 4.05 -5.33 12.04
CA LYS A 442 3.67 -6.45 12.93
C LYS A 442 4.88 -7.34 13.25
N LEU A 443 5.74 -7.63 12.26
CA LEU A 443 6.99 -8.38 12.46
C LEU A 443 7.96 -7.66 13.41
N LYS A 444 8.17 -6.35 13.21
CA LYS A 444 9.04 -5.55 14.09
C LYS A 444 8.49 -5.48 15.51
N GLU A 445 7.18 -5.31 15.67
CA GLU A 445 6.52 -5.27 16.97
C GLU A 445 6.67 -6.59 17.72
N MET A 446 6.44 -7.72 17.04
CA MET A 446 6.63 -9.06 17.60
C MET A 446 8.10 -9.30 18.00
N LYS A 447 9.06 -8.97 17.11
CA LYS A 447 10.49 -9.14 17.41
C LYS A 447 10.91 -8.33 18.64
N ARG A 448 10.46 -7.08 18.74
CA ARG A 448 10.74 -6.20 19.88
C ARG A 448 10.18 -6.77 21.18
N LYS A 449 8.97 -7.35 21.18
CA LYS A 449 8.39 -8.00 22.36
C LYS A 449 9.29 -9.12 22.89
N TYR A 450 9.75 -10.03 22.01
CA TYR A 450 10.66 -11.11 22.40
C TYR A 450 12.06 -10.61 22.82
N GLU A 451 12.59 -9.57 22.17
CA GLU A 451 13.85 -8.93 22.58
C GLU A 451 13.73 -8.29 23.98
N ASP A 452 12.64 -7.57 24.26
CA ASP A 452 12.38 -6.95 25.56
C ASP A 452 12.18 -8.00 26.66
N GLU A 453 11.50 -9.12 26.38
CA GLU A 453 11.37 -10.25 27.31
C GLU A 453 12.71 -10.94 27.60
N ALA A 454 13.53 -11.17 26.55
CA ALA A 454 14.85 -11.77 26.72
C ALA A 454 15.77 -10.86 27.55
N ARG A 455 15.70 -9.54 27.33
CA ARG A 455 16.46 -8.57 28.14
C ARG A 455 16.05 -8.62 29.61
N LYS A 456 14.74 -8.61 29.91
CA LYS A 456 14.24 -8.69 31.30
C LYS A 456 14.72 -9.96 32.00
N HIS A 457 14.64 -11.12 31.36
CA HIS A 457 15.15 -12.36 31.94
C HIS A 457 16.67 -12.35 32.17
N ALA A 458 17.44 -11.73 31.27
CA ALA A 458 18.88 -11.57 31.44
C ALA A 458 19.23 -10.59 32.58
N GLU A 459 18.45 -9.51 32.73
CA GLU A 459 18.57 -8.56 33.83
C GLU A 459 18.27 -9.22 35.19
N GLU A 460 17.14 -9.94 35.30
CA GLU A 460 16.77 -10.71 36.49
C GLU A 460 17.85 -11.73 36.89
N PHE A 461 18.41 -12.44 35.90
CA PHE A 461 19.47 -13.42 36.14
C PHE A 461 20.80 -12.77 36.56
N ASN A 462 21.19 -11.66 35.94
CA ASN A 462 22.41 -10.94 36.29
C ASN A 462 22.29 -10.28 37.66
N GLU A 463 21.14 -9.70 38.00
CA GLU A 463 20.87 -9.14 39.33
C GLU A 463 21.00 -10.21 40.42
N PHE A 464 20.40 -11.38 40.18
CA PHE A 464 20.55 -12.54 41.06
C PHE A 464 22.03 -12.94 41.24
N ARG A 465 22.78 -13.03 40.13
CA ARG A 465 24.19 -13.44 40.14
C ARG A 465 25.12 -12.44 40.84
N GLU A 466 24.96 -11.14 40.58
CA GLU A 466 25.80 -10.10 41.17
C GLU A 466 25.55 -9.93 42.66
N LYS A 467 24.30 -10.08 43.11
CA LYS A 467 23.98 -10.18 44.54
C LYS A 467 24.75 -11.33 45.19
N TYR A 468 24.62 -12.53 44.62
CA TYR A 468 25.30 -13.74 45.11
C TYR A 468 26.82 -13.59 45.18
N LYS A 469 27.42 -12.98 44.15
CA LYS A 469 28.87 -12.79 44.06
C LYS A 469 29.40 -11.76 45.05
N LYS A 470 28.65 -10.67 45.27
CA LYS A 470 29.03 -9.61 46.22
C LYS A 470 29.01 -10.13 47.65
N ASP A 471 27.98 -10.88 48.00
CA ASP A 471 27.80 -11.44 49.34
C ASP A 471 28.89 -12.51 49.61
N PHE A 472 29.18 -13.36 48.61
CA PHE A 472 30.29 -14.31 48.66
C PHE A 472 31.68 -13.64 48.84
N LEU A 473 31.97 -12.57 48.10
CA LEU A 473 33.24 -11.85 48.20
C LEU A 473 33.42 -11.14 49.56
N ALA A 474 32.36 -10.56 50.12
CA ALA A 474 32.40 -9.92 51.42
C ALA A 474 32.69 -10.93 52.55
N LEU A 475 32.09 -12.12 52.47
CA LEU A 475 32.28 -13.18 53.45
C LEU A 475 33.71 -13.76 53.41
N MET A 476 34.27 -13.98 52.22
CA MET A 476 35.67 -14.40 52.09
C MET A 476 36.63 -13.38 52.70
N PHE A 477 36.41 -12.08 52.45
CA PHE A 477 37.28 -11.01 52.97
C PHE A 477 37.28 -10.93 54.50
N LYS A 478 36.12 -11.19 55.11
CA LYS A 478 35.95 -11.21 56.56
C LYS A 478 36.65 -12.41 57.19
N HIS A 479 36.46 -13.61 56.64
CA HIS A 479 37.12 -14.81 57.14
C HIS A 479 38.64 -14.76 56.99
N ASP A 480 39.15 -14.21 55.88
CA ASP A 480 40.60 -14.02 55.71
C ASP A 480 41.17 -13.05 56.76
N SER A 481 40.43 -11.99 57.09
CA SER A 481 40.82 -11.04 58.14
C SER A 481 40.84 -11.72 59.52
N GLU A 482 39.80 -12.48 59.85
CA GLU A 482 39.71 -13.22 61.12
C GLU A 482 40.77 -14.32 61.23
N MET A 483 41.07 -15.05 60.15
CA MET A 483 42.16 -16.03 60.12
C MET A 483 43.52 -15.38 60.33
N GLN A 484 43.77 -14.20 59.75
CA GLN A 484 45.01 -13.48 59.97
C GLN A 484 45.16 -13.03 61.43
N GLU A 485 44.07 -12.56 62.05
CA GLU A 485 44.07 -12.21 63.47
C GLU A 485 44.33 -13.43 64.36
N LEU A 486 43.68 -14.56 64.07
CA LEU A 486 43.87 -15.81 64.81
C LEU A 486 45.31 -16.33 64.67
N LYS A 487 45.86 -16.24 63.46
CA LYS A 487 47.25 -16.65 63.17
C LYS A 487 48.24 -15.78 63.94
N LEU A 488 48.01 -14.46 63.98
CA LEU A 488 48.82 -13.52 64.75
C LEU A 488 48.75 -13.80 66.26
N LYS A 489 47.57 -14.21 66.74
CA LYS A 489 47.36 -14.58 68.14
C LYS A 489 48.08 -15.88 68.49
N HIS A 490 47.98 -16.88 67.62
CA HIS A 490 48.67 -18.16 67.78
C HIS A 490 50.20 -17.99 67.76
N GLU A 491 50.74 -17.14 66.88
CA GLU A 491 52.18 -16.82 66.89
C GLU A 491 52.64 -16.21 68.22
N LYS A 492 51.84 -15.32 68.82
CA LYS A 492 52.14 -14.74 70.13
C LYS A 492 52.13 -15.78 71.26
N GLU A 493 51.11 -16.64 71.28
CA GLU A 493 50.97 -17.70 72.28
C GLU A 493 52.08 -18.75 72.16
N CYS A 494 52.46 -19.13 70.94
CA CYS A 494 53.62 -19.99 70.71
C CYS A 494 54.91 -19.37 71.27
N HIS A 495 55.10 -18.07 71.08
CA HIS A 495 56.28 -17.36 71.59
C HIS A 495 56.30 -17.24 73.13
N GLU A 496 55.13 -17.15 73.77
CA GLU A 496 54.99 -17.21 75.23
C GLU A 496 55.27 -18.62 75.77
N HIS A 497 54.71 -19.65 75.14
CA HIS A 497 55.00 -21.03 75.48
C HIS A 497 56.49 -21.38 75.32
N GLU A 498 57.16 -20.84 74.31
CA GLU A 498 58.61 -21.01 74.11
C GLU A 498 59.41 -20.42 75.29
N LYS A 499 59.00 -19.26 75.81
CA LYS A 499 59.59 -18.65 77.01
C LYS A 499 59.32 -19.47 78.26
N GLU A 500 58.10 -19.95 78.46
CA GLU A 500 57.75 -20.79 79.60
C GLU A 500 58.51 -22.13 79.59
N TYR A 501 58.64 -22.74 78.41
CA TYR A 501 59.40 -23.97 78.24
C TYR A 501 60.89 -23.76 78.55
N SER A 502 61.45 -22.60 78.19
CA SER A 502 62.82 -22.23 78.56
C SER A 502 63.00 -22.14 80.08
N VAL A 503 62.07 -21.50 80.79
CA VAL A 503 62.10 -21.38 82.26
C VAL A 503 61.95 -22.75 82.94
N LEU A 504 61.05 -23.59 82.45
CA LEU A 504 60.86 -24.95 82.95
C LEU A 504 62.11 -25.83 82.73
N SER A 505 62.79 -25.68 81.59
CA SER A 505 64.03 -26.39 81.29
C SER A 505 65.15 -26.02 82.28
N GLU A 506 65.27 -24.74 82.64
CA GLU A 506 66.23 -24.27 83.64
C GLU A 506 65.93 -24.81 85.04
N LEU A 507 64.66 -24.77 85.46
CA LEU A 507 64.19 -25.33 86.74
C LEU A 507 64.44 -26.84 86.84
N SER A 508 64.22 -27.58 85.73
CA SER A 508 64.46 -29.02 85.66
C SER A 508 65.95 -29.35 85.84
N LYS A 509 66.85 -28.63 85.13
CA LYS A 509 68.31 -28.78 85.30
C LYS A 509 68.74 -28.50 86.74
N GLN A 510 68.14 -27.50 87.38
CA GLN A 510 68.47 -27.14 88.76
C GLN A 510 68.01 -28.21 89.76
N LYS A 511 66.83 -28.80 89.55
CA LYS A 511 66.34 -29.96 90.33
C LYS A 511 67.22 -31.18 90.16
N GLU A 512 67.63 -31.50 88.93
CA GLU A 512 68.50 -32.63 88.64
C GLU A 512 69.86 -32.49 89.33
N LYS A 513 70.42 -31.26 89.31
CA LYS A 513 71.67 -30.94 90.02
C LYS A 513 71.55 -31.16 91.53
N ASN A 514 70.47 -30.67 92.14
CA ASN A 514 70.17 -30.88 93.57
C ASN A 514 69.95 -32.35 93.92
N LEU A 515 69.30 -33.13 93.04
CA LEU A 515 69.10 -34.56 93.25
C LEU A 515 70.43 -35.31 93.23
N ASN A 516 71.29 -34.98 92.27
CA ASN A 516 72.60 -35.60 92.13
C ASN A 516 73.51 -35.26 93.31
N GLU A 517 73.47 -34.03 93.84
CA GLU A 517 74.18 -33.68 95.08
C GLU A 517 73.69 -34.50 96.28
N LYS A 518 72.37 -34.67 96.45
CA LYS A 518 71.81 -35.51 97.50
C LYS A 518 72.18 -36.99 97.36
N ILE A 519 72.19 -37.52 96.14
CA ILE A 519 72.64 -38.89 95.88
C ILE A 519 74.10 -39.03 96.31
N LYS A 520 74.95 -38.06 95.97
CA LYS A 520 76.36 -38.05 96.34
C LYS A 520 76.58 -37.98 97.85
N GLU A 521 75.81 -37.15 98.56
CA GLU A 521 75.83 -37.12 100.03
C GLU A 521 75.39 -38.44 100.66
N MET A 522 74.38 -39.11 100.09
CA MET A 522 73.96 -40.43 100.55
C MET A 522 75.01 -41.50 100.26
N GLU A 523 75.65 -41.47 99.09
CA GLU A 523 76.77 -42.36 98.75
C GLU A 523 77.96 -42.17 99.69
N GLU A 524 78.32 -40.92 100.02
CA GLU A 524 79.39 -40.63 100.98
C GLU A 524 79.05 -41.12 102.40
N LYS A 525 77.79 -41.00 102.83
CA LYS A 525 77.33 -41.59 104.09
C LYS A 525 77.39 -43.10 104.06
N HIS A 526 76.91 -43.72 102.98
CA HIS A 526 76.94 -45.17 102.83
C HIS A 526 78.38 -45.69 102.78
N GLN A 527 79.28 -44.96 102.13
CA GLN A 527 80.70 -45.30 102.07
C GLN A 527 81.35 -45.20 103.46
N LYS A 528 81.02 -44.17 104.25
CA LYS A 528 81.47 -44.07 105.65
C LYS A 528 80.94 -45.22 106.52
N GLU A 529 79.68 -45.60 106.37
CA GLU A 529 79.10 -46.76 107.08
C GLU A 529 79.76 -48.08 106.67
N VAL A 530 80.05 -48.26 105.38
CA VAL A 530 80.79 -49.42 104.86
C VAL A 530 82.22 -49.43 105.39
N ASP A 531 82.90 -48.29 105.46
CA ASP A 531 84.27 -48.17 105.97
C ASP A 531 84.31 -48.39 107.51
N GLU A 532 83.32 -47.90 108.26
CA GLU A 532 83.14 -48.22 109.68
C GLU A 532 82.90 -49.72 109.92
N LEU A 533 82.10 -50.37 109.06
CA LEU A 533 81.88 -51.81 109.09
C LEU A 533 83.16 -52.59 108.74
N LYS A 534 83.90 -52.18 107.71
CA LYS A 534 85.19 -52.80 107.34
C LYS A 534 86.21 -52.69 108.47
N LYS A 535 86.33 -51.52 109.11
CA LYS A 535 87.22 -51.30 110.25
C LYS A 535 86.86 -52.17 111.47
N LYS A 536 85.57 -52.44 111.67
CA LYS A 536 85.08 -53.38 112.70
C LYS A 536 85.44 -54.85 112.44
N TYR A 537 85.60 -55.23 111.17
CA TYR A 537 85.95 -56.60 110.76
C TYR A 537 87.47 -56.80 110.58
N GLU A 538 88.24 -55.75 110.32
CA GLU A 538 89.72 -55.80 110.27
C GLU A 538 90.36 -56.04 111.66
N ASP A 539 89.75 -55.56 112.75
CA ASP A 539 90.28 -55.74 114.12
C ASP A 539 89.95 -57.11 114.78
N LYS A 540 89.41 -58.09 114.04
CA LYS A 540 89.04 -59.42 114.58
C LYS A 540 89.51 -60.63 113.77
N CYS A 541 90.46 -60.48 112.85
CA CYS A 541 91.09 -61.61 112.16
C CYS A 541 92.63 -61.54 112.20
N VAL A 542 93.22 -61.99 113.31
CA VAL A 542 94.51 -62.70 113.32
C VAL A 542 94.25 -64.06 113.95
N LEU A 543 94.42 -65.10 113.11
CA LEU A 543 94.69 -66.46 113.53
C LEU A 543 96.21 -66.62 113.58
N LEU A 544 96.67 -67.19 114.71
CA LEU A 544 98.04 -67.42 115.19
C LEU A 544 98.72 -66.24 115.89
#